data_AF-A0A1J4K3B9-F1
#
_entry.id   AF-A0A1J4K3B9-F1
#
_cell.length_a   1.000
_cell.length_b   1.000
_cell.length_c   1.000
_cell.angle_alpha   90.00
_cell.angle_beta   90.00
_cell.angle_gamma   90.00
#
_symmetry.space_group_name_H-M   'P 1'
#
loop_
_entity.id
_entity.type
_entity.pdbx_description
1 polymer ?
#
loop_
_entity_poly.entity_id
_entity_poly.type
_entity_poly.pdbx_seq_one_letter_code
_entity_poly.pdbx_strand_id
1 'polypeptide(L)'
;MEATSSFPKFLVKWLRLFLILIPLIVIGYSIYWIILVTEPIFLAACGAGPTALAVLLMVASLASSIFAFITFKKPEKIDYSDWTFSAFFVSTASGILLCAIAMLMTTTESQRVFDSRISTYYLYNSDSLTDSYDKSYSTDYKKIVYQYSYGQSSYEAYLIIGFAWVICFVAFFATYENYPQ
;
A
#
# COMPACT_ATOMS: atom_id res chain seq x y z
N MET A 1 12.61 42.75 15.12
CA MET A 1 12.73 41.93 13.90
C MET A 1 12.25 40.53 14.25
N GLU A 2 10.95 40.29 14.15
CA GLU A 2 10.40 38.94 14.25
C GLU A 2 10.84 38.18 13.00
N ALA A 3 11.80 37.29 13.15
CA ALA A 3 11.99 36.21 12.20
C ALA A 3 10.76 35.29 12.35
N THR A 4 9.66 35.64 11.68
CA THR A 4 8.57 34.71 11.41
C THR A 4 9.20 33.55 10.66
N SER A 5 9.49 32.47 11.39
CA SER A 5 10.30 31.36 10.89
C SER A 5 9.69 30.86 9.58
N SER A 6 10.44 30.86 8.49
CA SER A 6 10.03 30.34 7.18
C SER A 6 9.86 28.80 7.19
N PHE A 7 10.32 28.16 8.26
CA PHE A 7 10.37 26.72 8.44
C PHE A 7 9.00 26.01 8.42
N PRO A 8 7.94 26.46 9.13
CA PRO A 8 6.63 25.82 9.10
C PRO A 8 5.99 25.87 7.71
N LYS A 9 6.14 26.98 6.98
CA LYS A 9 5.64 27.13 5.61
C LYS A 9 6.35 26.18 4.63
N PHE A 10 7.68 26.05 4.78
CA PHE A 10 8.47 25.07 4.03
C PHE A 10 8.01 23.64 4.33
N LEU A 11 7.89 23.27 5.60
CA LEU A 11 7.49 21.92 6.03
C LEU A 11 6.09 21.54 5.50
N VAL A 12 5.10 22.44 5.62
CA VAL A 12 3.73 22.22 5.11
C VAL A 12 3.73 21.95 3.60
N LYS A 13 4.57 22.67 2.82
CA LYS A 13 4.69 22.45 1.37
C LYS A 13 5.15 21.02 1.05
N TRP A 14 6.16 20.52 1.77
CA TRP A 14 6.66 19.16 1.58
C TRP A 14 5.69 18.11 2.06
N LEU A 15 5.01 18.33 3.18
CA LEU A 15 3.97 17.41 3.67
C LEU A 15 2.81 17.28 2.69
N ARG A 16 2.35 18.39 2.07
CA ARG A 16 1.36 18.34 0.97
C ARG A 16 1.85 17.49 -0.19
N LEU A 17 3.10 17.68 -0.60
CA LEU A 17 3.70 16.91 -1.69
C LEU A 17 3.80 15.42 -1.34
N PHE A 18 4.27 15.07 -0.15
CA PHE A 18 4.38 13.68 0.29
C PHE A 18 3.02 13.00 0.43
N LEU A 19 1.98 13.73 0.85
CA LEU A 19 0.61 13.21 0.89
C LEU A 19 0.02 12.92 -0.50
N ILE A 20 0.60 13.47 -1.56
CA ILE A 20 0.27 13.11 -2.95
C ILE A 20 1.16 11.95 -3.42
N LEU A 21 2.48 12.02 -3.17
CA LEU A 21 3.45 11.07 -3.71
C LEU A 21 3.43 9.69 -3.04
N ILE A 22 3.25 9.62 -1.72
CA ILE A 22 3.28 8.33 -0.99
C ILE A 22 2.15 7.40 -1.46
N PRO A 23 0.89 7.85 -1.60
CA PRO A 23 -0.16 7.00 -2.19
C PRO A 23 0.20 6.50 -3.61
N LEU A 24 0.90 7.29 -4.42
CA LEU A 24 1.34 6.83 -5.75
C LEU A 24 2.40 5.70 -5.65
N ILE A 25 3.27 5.74 -4.65
CA ILE A 25 4.19 4.63 -4.36
C ILE A 25 3.40 3.39 -3.95
N VAL A 26 2.35 3.54 -3.12
CA VAL A 26 1.45 2.44 -2.75
C VAL A 26 0.77 1.83 -3.98
N ILE A 27 0.36 2.63 -4.96
CA ILE A 27 -0.19 2.13 -6.23
C ILE A 27 0.83 1.26 -6.95
N GLY A 28 2.06 1.76 -7.13
CA GLY A 28 3.12 1.01 -7.80
C GLY A 28 3.42 -0.32 -7.11
N TYR A 29 3.47 -0.30 -5.77
CA TYR A 29 3.67 -1.52 -4.99
C TYR A 29 2.47 -2.47 -5.06
N SER A 30 1.25 -1.94 -5.06
CA SER A 30 0.03 -2.75 -5.18
C SER A 30 -0.03 -3.46 -6.53
N ILE A 31 0.39 -2.83 -7.62
CA ILE A 31 0.50 -3.48 -8.94
C ILE A 31 1.51 -4.62 -8.90
N TYR A 32 2.69 -4.40 -8.29
CA TYR A 32 3.69 -5.44 -8.11
C TYR A 32 3.13 -6.63 -7.30
N TRP A 33 2.44 -6.36 -6.19
CA TRP A 33 1.87 -7.41 -5.36
C TRP A 33 0.74 -8.16 -6.09
N ILE A 34 -0.10 -7.48 -6.87
CA ILE A 34 -1.10 -8.11 -7.76
C ILE A 34 -0.44 -9.13 -8.68
N ILE A 35 0.67 -8.77 -9.33
CA ILE A 35 1.38 -9.69 -10.25
C ILE A 35 1.80 -10.98 -9.51
N LEU A 36 2.31 -10.85 -8.29
CA LEU A 36 2.74 -12.02 -7.50
C LEU A 36 1.58 -12.91 -7.07
N VAL A 37 0.48 -12.32 -6.58
CA VAL A 37 -0.66 -13.06 -6.00
C VAL A 37 -1.72 -13.44 -7.03
N THR A 38 -1.58 -12.99 -8.28
CA THR A 38 -2.41 -13.44 -9.42
C THR A 38 -1.79 -14.59 -10.20
N GLU A 39 -0.62 -15.08 -9.79
CA GLU A 39 -0.09 -16.30 -10.37
C GLU A 39 -1.11 -17.44 -10.26
N PRO A 40 -1.32 -18.24 -11.32
CA PRO A 40 -2.39 -19.22 -11.36
C PRO A 40 -2.39 -20.21 -10.18
N ILE A 41 -1.20 -20.68 -9.77
CA ILE A 41 -1.09 -21.59 -8.62
C ILE A 41 -1.44 -20.91 -7.30
N PHE A 42 -1.09 -19.64 -7.15
CA PHE A 42 -1.40 -18.87 -5.95
C PHE A 42 -2.90 -18.63 -5.86
N LEU A 43 -3.54 -18.22 -6.96
CA LEU A 43 -5.00 -18.03 -7.01
C LEU A 43 -5.75 -19.33 -6.73
N ALA A 44 -5.30 -20.45 -7.29
CA ALA A 44 -5.92 -21.76 -7.09
C ALA A 44 -5.76 -22.26 -5.64
N ALA A 45 -4.59 -22.06 -5.03
CA ALA A 45 -4.29 -22.56 -3.68
C ALA A 45 -4.74 -21.62 -2.55
N CYS A 46 -4.57 -20.31 -2.73
CA CYS A 46 -4.76 -19.30 -1.68
C CYS A 46 -6.05 -18.48 -1.86
N GLY A 47 -6.62 -18.47 -3.07
CA GLY A 47 -7.81 -17.70 -3.42
C GLY A 47 -7.53 -16.23 -3.75
N ALA A 48 -8.58 -15.49 -4.09
CA ALA A 48 -8.49 -14.11 -4.61
C ALA A 48 -8.40 -13.01 -3.51
N GLY A 49 -8.37 -13.38 -2.23
CA GLY A 49 -8.37 -12.42 -1.11
C GLY A 49 -7.20 -11.41 -1.19
N PRO A 50 -5.94 -11.86 -1.31
CA PRO A 50 -4.80 -10.96 -1.48
C PRO A 50 -4.91 -10.06 -2.71
N THR A 51 -5.38 -10.59 -3.84
CA THR A 51 -5.61 -9.81 -5.07
C THR A 51 -6.65 -8.71 -4.84
N ALA A 52 -7.79 -9.05 -4.24
CA ALA A 52 -8.86 -8.08 -3.96
C ALA A 52 -8.36 -6.97 -3.03
N LEU A 53 -7.60 -7.32 -1.99
CA LEU A 53 -7.00 -6.34 -1.10
C LEU A 53 -6.04 -5.39 -1.84
N ALA A 54 -5.16 -5.92 -2.68
CA ALA A 54 -4.21 -5.14 -3.46
C ALA A 54 -4.92 -4.16 -4.42
N VAL A 55 -6.00 -4.61 -5.07
CA VAL A 55 -6.83 -3.76 -5.95
C VAL A 55 -7.54 -2.66 -5.16
N LEU A 56 -8.16 -3.00 -4.01
CA LEU A 56 -8.81 -2.01 -3.16
C LEU A 56 -7.83 -0.96 -2.65
N LEU A 57 -6.63 -1.40 -2.23
CA LEU A 57 -5.57 -0.51 -1.79
C LEU A 57 -5.13 0.43 -2.93
N MET A 58 -4.93 -0.10 -4.13
CA MET A 58 -4.60 0.69 -5.32
C MET A 58 -5.67 1.77 -5.60
N VAL A 59 -6.95 1.41 -5.58
CA VAL A 59 -8.05 2.34 -5.83
C VAL A 59 -8.14 3.41 -4.74
N ALA A 60 -8.03 3.03 -3.47
CA ALA A 60 -8.05 3.96 -2.34
C ALA A 60 -6.87 4.94 -2.40
N SER A 61 -5.66 4.46 -2.71
CA SER A 61 -4.47 5.28 -2.87
C SER A 61 -4.56 6.23 -4.07
N LEU A 62 -5.13 5.79 -5.19
CA LEU A 62 -5.37 6.65 -6.35
C LEU A 62 -6.35 7.77 -6.02
N ALA A 63 -7.48 7.43 -5.40
CA ALA A 63 -8.46 8.42 -4.95
C ALA A 63 -7.82 9.43 -4.00
N SER A 64 -7.05 8.94 -3.01
CA SER A 64 -6.32 9.79 -2.07
C SER A 64 -5.37 10.76 -2.77
N SER A 65 -4.57 10.29 -3.72
CA SER A 65 -3.63 11.16 -4.45
C SER A 65 -4.34 12.22 -5.28
N ILE A 66 -5.42 11.85 -5.97
CA ILE A 66 -6.17 12.78 -6.83
C ILE A 66 -6.85 13.85 -5.97
N PHE A 67 -7.56 13.44 -4.91
CA PHE A 67 -8.26 14.39 -4.05
C PHE A 67 -7.28 15.25 -3.24
N ALA A 68 -6.15 14.70 -2.76
CA ALA A 68 -5.09 15.49 -2.16
C ALA A 68 -4.59 16.59 -3.10
N PHE A 69 -4.31 16.25 -4.37
CA PHE A 69 -3.88 17.23 -5.36
C PHE A 69 -4.91 18.34 -5.58
N ILE A 70 -6.20 17.98 -5.71
CA ILE A 70 -7.28 18.95 -5.90
C ILE A 70 -7.43 19.86 -4.67
N THR A 71 -7.47 19.27 -3.47
CA THR A 71 -7.59 19.99 -2.20
C THR A 71 -6.43 20.95 -1.98
N PHE A 72 -5.19 20.53 -2.25
CA PHE A 72 -4.00 21.37 -1.99
C PHE A 72 -3.67 22.36 -3.10
N LYS A 73 -4.32 22.27 -4.26
CA LYS A 73 -4.17 23.24 -5.36
C LYS A 73 -4.72 24.61 -5.01
N LYS A 74 -5.70 24.70 -4.10
CA LYS A 74 -6.23 25.98 -3.61
C LYS A 74 -5.30 26.53 -2.51
N PRO A 75 -4.70 27.72 -2.69
CA PRO A 75 -3.55 28.13 -1.86
C PRO A 75 -3.91 28.75 -0.50
N GLU A 76 -5.11 29.30 -0.31
CA GLU A 76 -5.32 30.20 0.82
C GLU A 76 -5.70 29.50 2.13
N LYS A 77 -6.69 28.59 2.13
CA LYS A 77 -7.06 27.78 3.30
C LYS A 77 -7.68 26.44 2.89
N ILE A 78 -7.50 25.42 3.72
CA ILE A 78 -8.21 24.14 3.59
C ILE A 78 -9.64 24.37 4.07
N ASP A 79 -10.60 24.17 3.17
CA ASP A 79 -12.01 24.14 3.52
C ASP A 79 -12.40 22.70 3.90
N TYR A 80 -12.59 22.46 5.19
CA TYR A 80 -12.98 21.15 5.72
C TYR A 80 -14.42 20.75 5.33
N SER A 81 -15.25 21.72 4.89
CA SER A 81 -16.59 21.45 4.38
C SER A 81 -16.61 21.10 2.89
N ASP A 82 -15.49 21.28 2.19
CA ASP A 82 -15.35 20.91 0.78
C ASP A 82 -15.42 19.38 0.64
N TRP A 83 -16.29 18.91 -0.25
CA TRP A 83 -16.44 17.48 -0.53
C TRP A 83 -15.12 16.85 -1.00
N THR A 84 -14.27 17.63 -1.67
CA THR A 84 -12.95 17.15 -2.13
C THR A 84 -12.02 16.84 -0.96
N PHE A 85 -12.04 17.67 0.09
CA PHE A 85 -11.29 17.40 1.33
C PHE A 85 -11.85 16.16 2.04
N SER A 86 -13.18 16.05 2.12
CA SER A 86 -13.83 14.87 2.73
C SER A 86 -13.46 13.58 1.99
N ALA A 87 -13.47 13.60 0.65
CA ALA A 87 -13.07 12.48 -0.18
C ALA A 87 -11.59 12.13 -0.01
N PHE A 88 -10.71 13.15 0.05
CA PHE A 88 -9.29 12.97 0.39
C PHE A 88 -9.13 12.28 1.76
N PHE A 89 -9.77 12.80 2.80
CA PHE A 89 -9.65 12.28 4.15
C PHE A 89 -10.11 10.82 4.25
N VAL A 90 -11.30 10.51 3.72
CA VAL A 90 -11.87 9.15 3.77
C VAL A 90 -11.01 8.18 2.96
N SER A 91 -10.55 8.57 1.77
CA SER A 91 -9.70 7.70 0.95
C SER A 91 -8.31 7.50 1.56
N THR A 92 -7.71 8.51 2.19
CA THR A 92 -6.46 8.36 2.96
C THR A 92 -6.64 7.44 4.15
N ALA A 93 -7.67 7.64 4.97
CA ALA A 93 -7.94 6.79 6.13
C ALA A 93 -8.19 5.34 5.72
N SER A 94 -8.97 5.13 4.65
CA SER A 94 -9.22 3.80 4.09
C SER A 94 -7.94 3.17 3.53
N GLY A 95 -7.10 3.93 2.82
CA GLY A 95 -5.81 3.45 2.31
C GLY A 95 -4.84 3.04 3.41
N ILE A 96 -4.75 3.82 4.49
CA ILE A 96 -3.95 3.48 5.67
C ILE A 96 -4.47 2.20 6.34
N LEU A 97 -5.79 2.06 6.49
CA LEU A 97 -6.40 0.85 7.05
C LEU A 97 -6.12 -0.37 6.17
N LEU A 98 -6.25 -0.25 4.85
CA LEU A 98 -5.97 -1.31 3.89
C LEU A 98 -4.48 -1.69 3.89
N CYS A 99 -3.57 -0.72 4.04
CA CYS A 99 -2.14 -0.99 4.27
C CYS A 99 -1.92 -1.81 5.55
N ALA A 100 -2.62 -1.47 6.64
CA ALA A 100 -2.53 -2.25 7.89
C ALA A 100 -3.02 -3.68 7.72
N ILE A 101 -4.11 -3.89 6.99
CA ILE A 101 -4.61 -5.23 6.66
C ILE A 101 -3.60 -5.97 5.75
N ALA A 102 -3.00 -5.29 4.78
CA ALA A 102 -1.98 -5.87 3.90
C ALA A 102 -0.75 -6.33 4.70
N MET A 103 -0.31 -5.54 5.69
CA MET A 103 0.75 -5.95 6.61
C MET A 103 0.36 -7.21 7.39
N LEU A 104 -0.85 -7.30 7.94
CA LEU A 104 -1.30 -8.50 8.66
C LEU A 104 -1.31 -9.74 7.75
N MET A 105 -1.74 -9.58 6.50
CA MET A 105 -1.77 -10.67 5.51
C MET A 105 -0.39 -11.07 4.99
N THR A 106 0.64 -10.25 5.18
CA THR A 106 2.00 -10.51 4.69
C THR A 106 2.98 -10.87 5.81
N THR A 107 2.52 -10.96 7.06
CA THR A 107 3.33 -11.44 8.19
C THR A 107 3.89 -12.85 7.94
N THR A 108 4.98 -13.19 8.64
CA THR A 108 5.64 -14.51 8.54
C THR A 108 4.67 -15.68 8.79
N GLU A 109 3.71 -15.54 9.71
CA GLU A 109 2.72 -16.60 9.96
C GLU A 109 1.70 -16.71 8.82
N SER A 110 1.21 -15.59 8.28
CA SER A 110 0.33 -15.60 7.09
C SER A 110 1.06 -16.20 5.87
N GLN A 111 2.35 -15.90 5.71
CA GLN A 111 3.19 -16.51 4.66
C GLN A 111 3.23 -18.04 4.82
N ARG A 112 3.49 -18.56 6.02
CA ARG A 112 3.50 -20.01 6.27
C ARG A 112 2.18 -20.68 5.92
N VAL A 113 1.06 -20.00 6.18
CA VAL A 113 -0.28 -20.50 5.79
C VAL A 113 -0.41 -20.57 4.27
N PHE A 114 0.03 -19.56 3.54
CA PHE A 114 0.00 -19.59 2.07
C PHE A 114 0.95 -20.63 1.49
N ASP A 115 2.17 -20.75 2.03
CA ASP A 115 3.15 -21.75 1.61
C ASP A 115 2.57 -23.16 1.80
N SER A 116 1.96 -23.43 2.95
CA SER A 116 1.30 -24.70 3.24
C SER A 116 0.15 -25.00 2.27
N ARG A 117 -0.64 -23.99 1.90
CA ARG A 117 -1.73 -24.15 0.92
C ARG A 117 -1.19 -24.47 -0.48
N ILE A 118 -0.14 -23.78 -0.92
CA ILE A 118 0.50 -24.05 -2.22
C ILE A 118 1.11 -25.45 -2.24
N SER A 119 1.83 -25.84 -1.18
CA SER A 119 2.39 -27.20 -1.08
C SER A 119 1.30 -28.26 -1.07
N THR A 120 0.20 -28.03 -0.34
CA THR A 120 -0.95 -28.95 -0.31
C THR A 120 -1.58 -29.05 -1.71
N TYR A 121 -1.83 -27.93 -2.38
CA TYR A 121 -2.35 -27.93 -3.74
C TYR A 121 -1.45 -28.73 -4.68
N TYR A 122 -0.14 -28.52 -4.59
CA TYR A 122 0.86 -29.22 -5.40
C TYR A 122 0.91 -30.73 -5.15
N LEU A 123 0.71 -31.18 -3.91
CA LEU A 123 0.73 -32.62 -3.57
C LEU A 123 -0.52 -33.38 -4.06
N TYR A 124 -1.66 -32.69 -4.14
CA TYR A 124 -2.94 -33.32 -4.45
C TYR A 124 -3.43 -33.08 -5.89
N ASN A 125 -2.76 -32.22 -6.66
CA ASN A 125 -3.10 -31.94 -8.05
C ASN A 125 -1.89 -32.21 -8.96
N SER A 126 -2.14 -32.85 -10.09
CA SER A 126 -1.16 -33.04 -11.17
C SER A 126 -1.76 -32.46 -12.44
N ASP A 127 -1.73 -31.14 -12.54
CA ASP A 127 -2.38 -30.37 -13.60
C ASP A 127 -1.39 -29.43 -14.31
N SER A 128 -1.89 -28.71 -15.33
CA SER A 128 -1.07 -27.76 -16.07
C SER A 128 -0.59 -26.58 -15.22
N LEU A 129 -1.21 -26.31 -14.06
CA LEU A 129 -0.81 -25.25 -13.14
C LEU A 129 0.41 -25.68 -12.33
N THR A 130 0.42 -26.92 -11.82
CA THR A 130 1.59 -27.47 -11.13
C THR A 130 2.78 -27.63 -12.07
N ASP A 131 2.55 -28.07 -13.31
CA ASP A 131 3.59 -28.18 -14.34
C ASP A 131 4.19 -26.81 -14.70
N SER A 132 3.35 -25.78 -14.81
CA SER A 132 3.78 -24.41 -15.10
C SER A 132 4.56 -23.81 -13.93
N TYR A 133 4.14 -24.10 -12.70
CA TYR A 133 4.84 -23.69 -11.49
C TYR A 133 6.22 -24.31 -11.39
N ASP A 134 6.38 -25.61 -11.65
CA ASP A 134 7.69 -26.27 -11.65
C ASP A 134 8.61 -25.77 -12.77
N LYS A 135 8.06 -25.43 -13.94
CA LYS A 135 8.84 -24.82 -15.01
C LYS A 135 9.34 -23.43 -14.63
N SER A 136 8.47 -22.61 -14.04
CA SER A 136 8.81 -21.23 -13.62
C SER A 136 9.76 -21.22 -12.43
N TYR A 137 9.55 -22.13 -11.48
CA TYR A 137 10.28 -22.24 -10.21
C TYR A 137 10.98 -23.59 -10.09
N SER A 138 11.86 -23.89 -11.05
CA SER A 138 12.49 -25.21 -11.21
C SER A 138 13.48 -25.64 -10.13
N THR A 139 13.79 -24.78 -9.17
CA THR A 139 14.68 -25.11 -8.04
C THR A 139 14.03 -24.70 -6.73
N ASP A 140 14.37 -25.42 -5.66
CA ASP A 140 13.89 -25.09 -4.31
C ASP A 140 14.23 -23.66 -3.92
N TYR A 141 15.42 -23.17 -4.33
CA TYR A 141 15.80 -21.77 -4.14
C TYR A 141 14.82 -20.79 -4.80
N LYS A 142 14.43 -21.03 -6.06
CA LYS A 142 13.48 -20.15 -6.77
C LYS A 142 12.09 -20.16 -6.12
N LYS A 143 11.64 -21.33 -5.63
CA LYS A 143 10.39 -21.47 -4.87
C LYS A 143 10.44 -20.64 -3.58
N ILE A 144 11.53 -20.76 -2.81
CA ILE A 144 11.76 -19.98 -1.58
C ILE A 144 11.79 -18.47 -1.87
N VAL A 145 12.47 -18.02 -2.93
CA VAL A 145 12.54 -16.60 -3.30
C VAL A 145 11.16 -16.05 -3.67
N TYR A 146 10.36 -16.81 -4.40
CA TYR A 146 8.97 -16.44 -4.71
C TYR A 146 8.13 -16.29 -3.43
N GLN A 147 8.19 -17.27 -2.53
CA GLN A 147 7.50 -17.28 -1.25
C GLN A 147 7.88 -16.09 -0.35
N TYR A 148 9.18 -15.80 -0.28
CA TYR A 148 9.70 -14.64 0.43
C TYR A 148 9.21 -13.31 -0.15
N SER A 149 9.06 -13.25 -1.48
CA SER A 149 8.70 -12.02 -2.20
C SER A 149 7.26 -11.58 -1.97
N TYR A 150 6.28 -12.49 -1.97
CA TYR A 150 4.87 -12.13 -1.69
C TYR A 150 4.52 -12.03 -0.20
N GLY A 151 5.38 -12.59 0.68
CA GLY A 151 5.25 -12.56 2.14
C GLY A 151 6.12 -11.46 2.76
N GLN A 152 7.26 -11.85 3.32
CA GLN A 152 8.17 -10.99 4.08
C GLN A 152 8.57 -9.69 3.36
N SER A 153 8.95 -9.76 2.08
CA SER A 153 9.30 -8.54 1.32
C SER A 153 8.12 -7.58 1.18
N SER A 154 6.90 -8.12 1.04
CA SER A 154 5.68 -7.30 1.02
C SER A 154 5.31 -6.72 2.37
N TYR A 155 5.53 -7.46 3.45
CA TYR A 155 5.37 -6.93 4.80
C TYR A 155 6.27 -5.72 5.03
N GLU A 156 7.57 -5.85 4.73
CA GLU A 156 8.55 -4.77 4.93
C GLU A 156 8.23 -3.54 4.07
N ALA A 157 7.83 -3.74 2.82
CA ALA A 157 7.43 -2.65 1.94
C ALA A 157 6.18 -1.92 2.46
N TYR A 158 5.12 -2.65 2.83
CA TYR A 158 3.90 -2.06 3.37
C TYR A 158 4.11 -1.40 4.73
N LEU A 159 5.01 -1.93 5.55
CA LEU A 159 5.43 -1.30 6.81
C LEU A 159 6.07 0.07 6.55
N ILE A 160 7.09 0.13 5.69
CA ILE A 160 7.82 1.38 5.42
C ILE A 160 6.88 2.42 4.78
N ILE A 161 6.19 2.04 3.70
CA ILE A 161 5.36 2.97 2.94
C ILE A 161 4.12 3.38 3.74
N GLY A 162 3.47 2.43 4.42
CA GLY A 162 2.30 2.67 5.26
C GLY A 162 2.63 3.58 6.45
N PHE A 163 3.75 3.33 7.12
CA PHE A 163 4.17 4.16 8.26
C PHE A 163 4.57 5.57 7.81
N ALA A 164 5.27 5.71 6.68
CA ALA A 164 5.57 7.00 6.09
C ALA A 164 4.28 7.78 5.76
N TRP A 165 3.25 7.10 5.24
CA TRP A 165 1.96 7.71 4.95
C TRP A 165 1.27 8.22 6.22
N VAL A 166 1.22 7.41 7.27
CA VAL A 166 0.65 7.79 8.57
C VAL A 166 1.37 8.98 9.18
N ILE A 167 2.72 8.96 9.21
CA ILE A 167 3.51 10.08 9.74
C ILE A 167 3.22 11.36 8.95
N CYS A 168 3.24 11.31 7.62
CA CYS A 168 3.01 12.50 6.81
C CYS A 168 1.60 13.06 7.02
N PHE A 169 0.61 12.19 7.16
CA PHE A 169 -0.77 12.57 7.44
C PHE A 169 -0.92 13.26 8.78
N VAL A 170 -0.43 12.65 9.86
CA VAL A 170 -0.50 13.22 11.21
C VAL A 170 0.32 14.51 11.30
N ALA A 171 1.55 14.52 10.77
CA ALA A 171 2.44 15.67 10.81
C ALA A 171 1.86 16.86 10.03
N PHE A 172 1.15 16.61 8.93
CA PHE A 172 0.49 17.67 8.16
C PHE A 172 -0.57 18.40 8.98
N PHE A 173 -1.51 17.67 9.58
CA PHE A 173 -2.57 18.29 10.38
C PHE A 173 -2.01 18.95 11.65
N ALA A 174 -1.07 18.29 12.33
CA ALA A 174 -0.41 18.86 13.50
C ALA A 174 0.34 20.16 13.17
N THR A 175 0.96 20.27 11.99
CA THR A 175 1.68 21.50 11.60
C THR A 175 0.74 22.56 11.04
N TYR A 176 -0.24 22.18 10.22
CA TYR A 176 -1.15 23.11 9.56
C TYR A 176 -2.07 23.83 10.54
N GLU A 177 -2.56 23.14 11.57
CA GLU A 177 -3.45 23.72 12.59
C GLU A 177 -2.71 24.68 13.53
N ASN A 178 -1.45 24.38 13.85
CA ASN A 178 -0.64 25.19 14.77
C ASN A 178 0.05 26.39 14.08
N TYR A 179 0.11 26.41 12.75
CA TYR A 179 0.72 27.48 11.97
C TYR A 179 -0.16 27.89 10.78
N PRO A 180 -1.34 28.50 11.03
CA PRO A 180 -2.22 28.98 9.96
C PRO A 180 -1.47 29.96 9.06
N GLN A 181 -1.57 29.76 7.74
CA GLN A 181 -0.85 30.53 6.73
C GLN A 181 -1.36 31.96 6.58
#